data_AF-A0A4P6P4J9-F1
#
_entry.id   AF-A0A4P6P4J9-F1
#
_cell.length_a   1.000
_cell.length_b   1.000
_cell.length_c   1.000
_cell.angle_alpha   90.00
_cell.angle_beta   90.00
_cell.angle_gamma   90.00
#
_symmetry.space_group_name_H-M   'P 1'
#
loop_
_entity.id
_entity.type
_entity.pdbx_description
1 polymer ?
#
loop_
_entity_poly.entity_id
_entity_poly.type
_entity_poly.pdbx_seq_one_letter_code
_entity_poly.pdbx_strand_id
1 'polypeptide(L)'
;MKKIIFSLILALGLVNAAQAAQGDAAAGKAKAASCGACHGPAGISAMDLYPNIAGQKDVYIIKQLKDFKSGARTDMMMAPMAANLTEQDMADLAAYFSSLPMATAEEAPAADGSAAPAANAAAPAAAVVTSSPAAAIYQGDIAAGKTKSAMCASCHGVDGNSVVPMYPSLAGQSANYIAKQLADFKSGLRNDPVMAGMVAALTEEDMNDLGAYFAVQTPKTGTGEGSTLGQKLYFGGEPSRNITACVACHGVKGKGMAQAGFPAIAGQNAEYLKKQLTTFRDGSRGNDNNQIMRNIAIKLSDAQIDELVKYMSSL
;
A
#
# COMPACT_ATOMS: atom_id res chain seq x y z
N MET A 1 79.40 8.80 4.21
CA MET A 1 78.59 9.57 5.18
C MET A 1 77.22 9.82 4.56
N LYS A 2 76.18 9.24 5.19
CA LYS A 2 74.75 9.62 5.29
C LYS A 2 74.15 10.50 4.17
N LYS A 3 73.26 9.92 3.33
CA LYS A 3 71.77 10.05 3.37
C LYS A 3 71.33 11.54 3.33
N ILE A 4 70.53 12.03 2.38
CA ILE A 4 69.06 11.82 2.31
C ILE A 4 68.59 12.35 0.93
N ILE A 5 67.97 11.49 0.12
CA ILE A 5 67.15 11.87 -1.05
C ILE A 5 65.71 11.93 -0.53
N PHE A 6 65.16 13.14 -0.41
CA PHE A 6 63.77 13.33 0.02
C PHE A 6 62.87 13.30 -1.21
N SER A 7 62.43 12.09 -1.60
CA SER A 7 61.36 11.90 -2.58
C SER A 7 60.06 12.39 -1.97
N LEU A 8 59.64 13.59 -2.34
CA LEU A 8 58.32 14.14 -2.02
C LEU A 8 57.28 13.50 -2.97
N ILE A 9 56.86 12.27 -2.64
CA ILE A 9 55.67 11.67 -3.25
C ILE A 9 54.46 12.41 -2.65
N LEU A 10 53.99 13.42 -3.37
CA LEU A 10 52.71 14.06 -3.10
C LEU A 10 51.61 13.05 -3.42
N ALA A 11 51.19 12.30 -2.41
CA ALA A 11 49.98 11.49 -2.48
C ALA A 11 48.81 12.47 -2.72
N LEU A 12 48.31 12.51 -3.96
CA LEU A 12 46.97 13.01 -4.25
C LEU A 12 45.99 12.12 -3.48
N GLY A 13 45.68 12.53 -2.25
CA GLY A 13 44.52 12.04 -1.54
C GLY A 13 43.31 12.39 -2.39
N LEU A 14 42.63 11.39 -2.93
CA LEU A 14 41.26 11.52 -3.40
C LEU A 14 40.42 11.89 -2.18
N VAL A 15 40.32 13.19 -1.92
CA VAL A 15 39.30 13.74 -1.04
C VAL A 15 38.00 13.48 -1.78
N ASN A 16 37.32 12.38 -1.45
CA ASN A 16 35.91 12.22 -1.74
C ASN A 16 35.18 13.30 -0.92
N ALA A 17 35.15 14.51 -1.46
CA ALA A 17 34.15 15.48 -1.06
C ALA A 17 32.81 14.80 -1.37
N ALA A 18 32.11 14.35 -0.32
CA ALA A 18 30.72 13.98 -0.43
C ALA A 18 29.98 15.22 -0.93
N GLN A 19 29.80 15.32 -2.25
CA GLN A 19 28.98 16.33 -2.87
C GLN A 19 27.57 16.08 -2.35
N ALA A 20 27.11 16.98 -1.48
CA ALA A 20 25.70 17.03 -1.12
C ALA A 20 24.93 17.13 -2.44
N ALA A 21 24.02 16.18 -2.68
CA ALA A 21 23.19 16.18 -3.87
C ALA A 21 22.47 17.53 -3.96
N GLN A 22 22.78 18.33 -4.99
CA GLN A 22 22.07 19.56 -5.26
C GLN A 22 20.68 19.18 -5.79
N GLY A 23 19.63 19.69 -5.15
CA GLY A 23 18.25 19.36 -5.53
C GLY A 23 17.77 20.11 -6.76
N ASP A 24 17.02 19.42 -7.62
CA ASP A 24 16.31 20.00 -8.77
C ASP A 24 14.81 20.17 -8.43
N ALA A 25 14.33 21.42 -8.36
CA ALA A 25 12.95 21.73 -8.02
C ALA A 25 11.94 21.25 -9.09
N ALA A 26 12.32 21.17 -10.37
CA ALA A 26 11.45 20.68 -11.43
C ALA A 26 11.29 19.15 -11.34
N ALA A 27 12.39 18.44 -11.07
CA ALA A 27 12.36 17.00 -10.77
C ALA A 27 11.58 16.70 -9.48
N GLY A 28 11.74 17.56 -8.47
CA GLY A 28 10.99 17.49 -7.21
C GLY A 28 9.50 17.66 -7.42
N LYS A 29 9.07 18.62 -8.24
CA LYS A 29 7.67 18.85 -8.58
C LYS A 29 7.01 17.62 -9.20
N ALA A 30 7.70 16.90 -10.09
CA ALA A 30 7.19 15.69 -10.71
C ALA A 30 6.96 14.55 -9.70
N LYS A 31 7.77 14.50 -8.63
CA LYS A 31 7.69 13.49 -7.55
C LYS A 31 6.74 13.90 -6.41
N ALA A 32 6.47 15.20 -6.26
CA ALA A 32 5.69 15.77 -5.16
C ALA A 32 4.20 15.42 -5.18
N ALA A 33 3.68 14.89 -6.29
CA ALA A 33 2.26 14.54 -6.43
C ALA A 33 1.78 13.52 -5.36
N SER A 34 2.63 12.56 -4.99
CA SER A 34 2.32 11.57 -3.94
C SER A 34 2.34 12.18 -2.53
N CYS A 35 3.17 13.20 -2.31
CA CYS A 35 3.25 13.93 -1.03
C CYS A 35 2.00 14.80 -0.83
N GLY A 36 1.49 15.40 -1.90
CA GLY A 36 0.34 16.30 -1.86
C GLY A 36 -0.99 15.63 -1.52
N ALA A 37 -1.05 14.29 -1.54
CA ALA A 37 -2.23 13.54 -1.11
C ALA A 37 -2.56 13.73 0.39
N CYS A 38 -1.54 13.96 1.23
CA CYS A 38 -1.71 14.18 2.67
C CYS A 38 -1.30 15.60 3.08
N HIS A 39 -0.21 16.10 2.51
CA HIS A 39 0.30 17.44 2.83
C HIS A 39 -0.38 18.55 2.00
N GLY A 40 -1.40 18.22 1.21
CA GLY A 40 -2.08 19.12 0.29
C GLY A 40 -1.30 19.35 -1.01
N PRO A 41 -1.99 19.70 -2.12
CA PRO A 41 -1.39 19.79 -3.45
C PRO A 41 -0.25 20.81 -3.55
N ALA A 42 -0.26 21.82 -2.68
CA ALA A 42 0.79 22.83 -2.57
C ALA A 42 1.72 22.62 -1.35
N GLY A 43 1.64 21.48 -0.64
CA GLY A 43 2.36 21.28 0.62
C GLY A 43 1.77 22.04 1.82
N ILE A 44 0.53 22.53 1.67
CA ILE A 44 -0.28 23.14 2.74
C ILE A 44 -1.47 22.20 2.98
N SER A 45 -1.49 21.55 4.14
CA SER A 45 -2.55 20.60 4.47
C SER A 45 -3.78 21.31 5.03
N ALA A 46 -4.95 20.79 4.68
CA ALA A 46 -6.23 21.20 5.26
C ALA A 46 -6.57 20.44 6.56
N MET A 47 -5.72 19.51 7.01
CA MET A 47 -5.94 18.72 8.22
C MET A 47 -4.76 18.88 9.19
N ASP A 48 -5.06 19.18 10.45
CA ASP A 48 -4.06 19.36 11.52
C ASP A 48 -3.13 18.16 11.72
N LEU A 49 -3.59 16.96 11.34
CA LEU A 49 -2.81 15.73 11.44
C LEU A 49 -1.60 15.71 10.49
N TYR A 50 -1.65 16.44 9.38
CA TYR A 50 -0.58 16.46 8.39
C TYR A 50 0.12 17.83 8.38
N PRO A 51 1.42 17.89 8.71
CA PRO A 51 2.10 19.17 8.81
C PRO A 51 2.28 19.84 7.43
N ASN A 52 2.31 21.17 7.42
CA ASN A 52 2.69 21.94 6.24
C ASN A 52 4.18 21.74 5.93
N ILE A 53 4.46 21.46 4.66
CA ILE A 53 5.82 21.27 4.13
C ILE A 53 6.20 22.35 3.12
N ALA A 54 5.23 23.12 2.64
CA ALA A 54 5.46 24.28 1.78
C ALA A 54 6.29 25.36 2.50
N GLY A 55 7.33 25.85 1.83
CA GLY A 55 8.24 26.87 2.34
C GLY A 55 9.13 26.43 3.50
N GLN A 56 9.11 25.14 3.86
CA GLN A 56 9.99 24.59 4.88
C GLN A 56 11.45 24.54 4.38
N LYS A 57 12.42 24.72 5.27
CA LYS A 57 13.84 24.72 4.90
C LYS A 57 14.25 23.39 4.27
N ASP A 58 14.95 23.46 3.15
CA ASP A 58 15.46 22.32 2.38
C ASP A 58 16.22 21.32 3.26
N VAL A 59 17.16 21.80 4.08
CA VAL A 59 17.94 20.99 5.02
C VAL A 59 17.08 20.29 6.06
N TYR A 60 15.97 20.91 6.47
CA TYR A 60 15.04 20.30 7.42
C TYR A 60 14.27 19.16 6.74
N ILE A 61 13.74 19.39 5.55
CA ILE A 61 13.01 18.36 4.77
C ILE A 61 13.92 17.15 4.52
N ILE A 62 15.14 17.38 4.05
CA ILE A 62 16.13 16.31 3.81
C ILE A 62 16.40 15.54 5.10
N LYS A 63 16.62 16.25 6.21
CA LYS A 63 16.86 15.60 7.51
C LYS A 63 15.67 14.73 7.93
N GLN A 64 14.43 15.23 7.82
CA GLN A 64 13.26 14.45 8.22
C GLN A 64 13.08 13.20 7.37
N LEU A 65 13.25 13.30 6.04
CA LEU A 65 13.16 12.15 5.16
C LEU A 65 14.24 11.12 5.47
N LYS A 66 15.47 11.55 5.77
CA LYS A 66 16.54 10.63 6.23
C LYS A 66 16.23 10.00 7.57
N ASP A 67 15.69 10.76 8.52
CA ASP A 67 15.34 10.23 9.84
C ASP A 67 14.21 9.19 9.72
N PHE A 68 13.21 9.43 8.87
CA PHE A 68 12.16 8.45 8.58
C PHE A 68 12.68 7.21 7.85
N LYS A 69 13.58 7.39 6.87
CA LYS A 69 14.18 6.30 6.11
C LYS A 69 15.08 5.41 6.97
N SER A 70 15.84 6.01 7.88
CA SER A 70 16.74 5.30 8.80
C SER A 70 16.05 4.75 10.04
N GLY A 71 14.82 5.20 10.33
CA GLY A 71 14.10 4.88 11.56
C GLY A 71 14.50 5.72 12.77
N ALA A 72 15.39 6.70 12.63
CA ALA A 72 15.71 7.67 13.69
C ALA A 72 14.50 8.54 14.07
N ARG A 73 13.56 8.72 13.13
CA ARG A 73 12.21 9.24 13.39
C ARG A 73 11.21 8.19 12.94
N THR A 74 10.29 7.82 13.82
CA THR A 74 9.27 6.82 13.52
C THR A 74 7.92 7.49 13.33
N ASP A 75 7.28 7.19 12.21
CA ASP A 75 5.89 7.54 11.94
C ASP A 75 5.33 6.52 10.96
N MET A 76 4.14 6.00 11.26
CA MET A 76 3.56 4.87 10.51
C MET A 76 3.21 5.25 9.06
N MET A 77 3.07 6.55 8.75
CA MET A 77 2.75 7.05 7.42
C MET A 77 4.01 7.52 6.68
N MET A 78 4.91 8.26 7.34
CA MET A 78 6.09 8.85 6.67
C MET A 78 7.28 7.89 6.52
N ALA A 79 7.43 6.88 7.38
CA ALA A 79 8.49 5.88 7.24
C ALA A 79 8.46 5.15 5.87
N PRO A 80 7.33 4.58 5.39
CA PRO A 80 7.30 3.94 4.07
C PRO A 80 7.44 4.94 2.92
N MET A 81 6.97 6.18 3.09
CA MET A 81 7.14 7.23 2.08
C MET A 81 8.60 7.62 1.88
N ALA A 82 9.40 7.61 2.94
CA ALA A 82 10.83 7.90 2.87
C ALA A 82 11.69 6.69 2.49
N ALA A 83 11.22 5.47 2.74
CA ALA A 83 11.99 4.23 2.55
C ALA A 83 12.56 4.06 1.13
N ASN A 84 11.78 4.45 0.12
CA ASN A 84 12.13 4.28 -1.29
C ASN A 84 12.74 5.53 -1.95
N LEU A 85 12.91 6.63 -1.21
CA LEU A 85 13.52 7.83 -1.76
C LEU A 85 15.04 7.67 -1.82
N THR A 86 15.62 7.93 -2.98
CA THR A 86 17.07 8.11 -3.11
C THR A 86 17.49 9.42 -2.45
N GLU A 87 18.79 9.58 -2.20
CA GLU A 87 19.36 10.84 -1.73
C GLU A 87 19.04 12.01 -2.66
N GLN A 88 19.05 11.75 -3.98
CA GLN A 88 18.67 12.74 -4.99
C GLN A 88 17.17 13.06 -4.92
N ASP A 89 16.29 12.06 -4.75
CA ASP A 89 14.85 12.32 -4.61
C ASP A 89 14.56 13.21 -3.40
N MET A 90 15.24 12.96 -2.27
CA MET A 90 15.09 13.78 -1.07
C MET A 90 15.57 15.21 -1.30
N ALA A 91 16.68 15.40 -2.02
CA ALA A 91 17.19 16.73 -2.39
C ALA A 91 16.24 17.46 -3.35
N ASP A 92 15.73 16.78 -4.39
CA ASP A 92 14.79 17.32 -5.37
C ASP A 92 13.47 17.77 -4.71
N LEU A 93 12.89 16.90 -3.88
CA LEU A 93 11.66 17.20 -3.14
C LEU A 93 11.86 18.38 -2.18
N ALA A 94 13.01 18.43 -1.50
CA ALA A 94 13.34 19.54 -0.61
C ALA A 94 13.52 20.86 -1.38
N ALA A 95 14.19 20.84 -2.54
CA ALA A 95 14.32 22.01 -3.41
C ALA A 95 12.95 22.49 -3.91
N TYR A 96 12.05 21.58 -4.26
CA TYR A 96 10.68 21.92 -4.67
C TYR A 96 9.88 22.54 -3.53
N PHE A 97 9.70 21.84 -2.40
CA PHE A 97 8.83 22.29 -1.32
C PHE A 97 9.35 23.55 -0.62
N SER A 98 10.66 23.72 -0.50
CA SER A 98 11.25 24.95 0.06
C SER A 98 11.04 26.18 -0.83
N SER A 99 10.80 26.00 -2.13
CA SER A 99 10.49 27.07 -3.07
C SER A 99 9.02 27.53 -3.02
N LEU A 100 8.14 26.75 -2.38
CA LEU A 100 6.72 27.08 -2.27
C LEU A 100 6.48 28.13 -1.17
N PRO A 101 5.41 28.93 -1.27
CA PRO A 101 5.04 29.87 -0.22
C PRO A 101 4.67 29.13 1.08
N MET A 102 5.11 29.66 2.23
CA MET A 102 4.64 29.16 3.52
C MET A 102 3.15 29.44 3.70
N ALA A 103 2.45 28.53 4.38
CA ALA A 103 1.07 28.78 4.80
C ALA A 103 1.02 30.05 5.67
N THR A 104 0.37 31.09 5.17
CA THR A 104 0.01 32.26 5.99
C THR A 104 -1.35 31.97 6.63
N ALA A 105 -1.60 32.58 7.80
CA ALA A 105 -2.74 32.24 8.67
C ALA A 105 -4.14 32.54 8.09
N GLU A 106 -4.26 32.87 6.80
CA GLU A 106 -5.47 33.44 6.20
C GLU A 106 -6.14 32.53 5.14
N GLU A 107 -5.51 31.43 4.73
CA GLU A 107 -6.09 30.47 3.76
C GLU A 107 -6.18 29.05 4.33
N ALA A 108 -7.14 28.83 5.23
CA ALA A 108 -7.68 27.50 5.49
C ALA A 108 -9.19 27.54 5.18
N PRO A 109 -9.70 26.83 4.16
CA PRO A 109 -11.13 26.81 3.90
C PRO A 109 -11.80 25.98 5.00
N ALA A 110 -12.76 26.59 5.69
CA ALA A 110 -13.61 25.92 6.67
C ALA A 110 -14.37 24.78 5.98
N ALA A 111 -14.36 23.61 6.61
CA ALA A 111 -15.13 22.46 6.18
C ALA A 111 -16.62 22.68 6.44
N ASP A 112 -17.41 22.97 5.41
CA ASP A 112 -18.85 22.75 5.43
C ASP A 112 -19.28 21.81 4.28
N GLY A 113 -20.05 20.80 4.67
CA GLY A 113 -20.59 19.81 3.75
C GLY A 113 -21.81 20.38 3.04
N SER A 114 -21.67 20.66 1.74
CA SER A 114 -22.80 20.74 0.82
C SER A 114 -22.34 20.45 -0.60
N ALA A 115 -23.01 19.52 -1.26
CA ALA A 115 -22.77 19.18 -2.65
C ALA A 115 -23.34 20.25 -3.59
N ALA A 116 -22.55 20.72 -4.55
CA ALA A 116 -23.02 21.33 -5.80
C ALA A 116 -21.86 21.41 -6.82
N PRO A 117 -22.11 21.71 -8.11
CA PRO A 117 -22.46 20.76 -9.15
C PRO A 117 -21.36 20.63 -10.23
N ALA A 118 -21.47 19.59 -11.06
CA ALA A 118 -20.64 19.40 -12.24
C ALA A 118 -20.78 20.59 -13.22
N ALA A 119 -19.65 21.24 -13.52
CA ALA A 119 -19.53 22.18 -14.63
C ALA A 119 -18.66 21.55 -15.72
N ASN A 120 -19.29 21.24 -16.85
CA ASN A 120 -18.64 20.90 -18.11
C ASN A 120 -17.76 22.08 -18.57
N ALA A 121 -16.47 21.84 -18.78
CA ALA A 121 -15.64 22.67 -19.65
C ALA A 121 -14.82 21.75 -20.55
N ALA A 122 -15.12 21.78 -21.84
CA ALA A 122 -14.38 21.09 -22.88
C ALA A 122 -13.02 21.78 -23.11
N ALA A 123 -11.96 20.99 -23.17
CA ALA A 123 -10.61 21.41 -23.57
C ALA A 123 -9.99 20.34 -24.49
N PRO A 124 -9.07 20.73 -25.40
CA PRO A 124 -8.95 20.13 -26.73
C PRO A 124 -8.16 18.81 -26.76
N ALA A 125 -8.36 18.07 -27.85
CA ALA A 125 -7.65 16.84 -28.17
C ALA A 125 -6.13 17.07 -28.24
N ALA A 126 -5.42 16.63 -27.21
CA ALA A 126 -3.98 16.45 -27.21
C ALA A 126 -3.68 14.95 -27.11
N ALA A 127 -2.75 14.50 -27.96
CA ALA A 127 -2.48 13.10 -28.26
C ALA A 127 -2.39 12.21 -27.02
N VAL A 128 -3.06 11.06 -27.10
CA VAL A 128 -2.94 9.94 -26.16
C VAL A 128 -1.49 9.47 -26.19
N VAL A 129 -0.66 10.03 -25.30
CA VAL A 129 0.49 9.30 -24.80
C VAL A 129 -0.12 8.24 -23.89
N THR A 130 -0.20 7.03 -24.41
CA THR A 130 -0.48 5.85 -23.59
C THR A 130 0.60 5.81 -22.51
N SER A 131 0.29 6.36 -21.34
CA SER A 131 1.10 6.15 -20.16
C SER A 131 1.04 4.65 -19.91
N SER A 132 2.11 3.96 -20.29
CA SER A 132 2.40 2.63 -19.78
C SER A 132 2.16 2.66 -18.27
N PRO A 133 1.41 1.71 -17.70
CA PRO A 133 1.29 1.64 -16.26
C PRO A 133 2.71 1.57 -15.71
N ALA A 134 2.97 2.37 -14.66
CA ALA A 134 4.19 2.34 -13.88
C ALA A 134 4.65 0.89 -13.76
N ALA A 135 5.87 0.59 -14.23
CA ALA A 135 6.46 -0.72 -14.13
C ALA A 135 6.24 -1.20 -12.69
N ALA A 136 5.48 -2.29 -12.57
CA ALA A 136 5.14 -2.87 -11.30
C ALA A 136 6.43 -3.10 -10.52
N ILE A 137 6.41 -2.83 -9.22
CA ILE A 137 7.44 -3.32 -8.28
C ILE A 137 7.36 -4.88 -8.18
N TYR A 138 6.65 -5.55 -9.11
CA TYR A 138 6.33 -6.96 -9.08
C TYR A 138 6.94 -7.65 -10.30
N GLN A 139 7.96 -8.45 -10.04
CA GLN A 139 8.73 -9.25 -11.00
C GLN A 139 7.94 -10.51 -11.44
N GLY A 140 6.66 -10.37 -11.78
CA GLY A 140 5.83 -11.49 -12.26
C GLY A 140 5.39 -11.29 -13.71
N ASP A 141 5.45 -12.34 -14.52
CA ASP A 141 4.96 -12.38 -15.89
C ASP A 141 3.46 -12.71 -15.91
N ILE A 142 2.65 -11.73 -16.34
CA ILE A 142 1.19 -11.86 -16.44
C ILE A 142 0.79 -12.97 -17.45
N ALA A 143 1.52 -13.15 -18.54
CA ALA A 143 1.22 -14.14 -19.57
C ALA A 143 1.56 -15.56 -19.09
N ALA A 144 2.69 -15.72 -18.41
CA ALA A 144 3.03 -16.98 -17.74
C ALA A 144 2.02 -17.31 -16.64
N GLY A 145 1.66 -16.32 -15.82
CA GLY A 145 0.66 -16.43 -14.77
C GLY A 145 -0.71 -16.83 -15.29
N LYS A 146 -1.15 -16.26 -16.41
CA LYS A 146 -2.41 -16.64 -17.09
C LYS A 146 -2.42 -18.11 -17.53
N THR A 147 -1.29 -18.59 -18.04
CA THR A 147 -1.17 -20.00 -18.46
C THR A 147 -1.26 -20.92 -17.24
N LYS A 148 -0.56 -20.58 -16.15
CA LYS A 148 -0.54 -21.35 -14.91
C LYS A 148 -1.86 -21.29 -14.13
N SER A 149 -2.61 -20.20 -14.24
CA SER A 149 -3.87 -20.00 -13.52
C SER A 149 -4.99 -20.95 -13.99
N ALA A 150 -4.83 -21.65 -15.11
CA ALA A 150 -5.81 -22.59 -15.64
C ALA A 150 -6.24 -23.64 -14.60
N MET A 151 -5.31 -24.11 -13.76
CA MET A 151 -5.62 -25.07 -12.68
C MET A 151 -6.41 -24.45 -11.53
N CYS A 152 -6.30 -23.14 -11.33
CA CYS A 152 -6.98 -22.40 -10.26
C CYS A 152 -8.44 -22.09 -10.61
N ALA A 153 -8.75 -22.03 -11.91
CA ALA A 153 -10.01 -21.53 -12.44
C ALA A 153 -11.24 -22.32 -11.96
N SER A 154 -11.11 -23.64 -11.76
CA SER A 154 -12.22 -24.50 -11.34
C SER A 154 -12.80 -24.13 -9.97
N CYS A 155 -12.00 -23.51 -9.09
CA CYS A 155 -12.44 -23.09 -7.76
C CYS A 155 -12.53 -21.56 -7.64
N HIS A 156 -11.56 -20.83 -8.21
CA HIS A 156 -11.45 -19.39 -8.06
C HIS A 156 -12.11 -18.59 -9.19
N GLY A 157 -12.63 -19.25 -10.23
CA GLY A 157 -13.12 -18.60 -11.44
C GLY A 157 -12.00 -18.38 -12.46
N VAL A 158 -12.35 -18.39 -13.75
CA VAL A 158 -11.40 -18.25 -14.87
C VAL A 158 -10.62 -16.93 -14.80
N ASP A 159 -11.29 -15.88 -14.36
CA ASP A 159 -10.77 -14.53 -14.14
C ASP A 159 -10.44 -14.27 -12.66
N GLY A 160 -10.55 -15.28 -11.78
CA GLY A 160 -10.38 -15.12 -10.35
C GLY A 160 -11.62 -14.58 -9.62
N ASN A 161 -12.78 -14.49 -10.26
CA ASN A 161 -14.05 -14.20 -9.58
C ASN A 161 -14.80 -15.49 -9.25
N SER A 162 -14.67 -15.97 -8.00
CA SER A 162 -15.28 -17.23 -7.61
C SER A 162 -16.80 -17.07 -7.44
N VAL A 163 -17.55 -18.00 -8.03
CA VAL A 163 -19.01 -18.15 -7.87
C VAL A 163 -19.38 -19.06 -6.69
N VAL A 164 -18.41 -19.76 -6.10
CA VAL A 164 -18.62 -20.64 -4.96
C VAL A 164 -18.35 -19.85 -3.68
N PRO A 165 -19.34 -19.67 -2.78
CA PRO A 165 -19.20 -18.79 -1.61
C PRO A 165 -18.04 -19.12 -0.66
N MET A 166 -17.69 -20.40 -0.53
CA MET A 166 -16.58 -20.83 0.34
C MET A 166 -15.19 -20.51 -0.23
N TYR A 167 -15.06 -20.36 -1.55
CA TYR A 167 -13.78 -20.10 -2.21
C TYR A 167 -13.54 -18.60 -2.34
N PRO A 168 -12.32 -18.10 -2.08
CA PRO A 168 -12.05 -16.69 -2.26
C PRO A 168 -11.99 -16.29 -3.73
N SER A 169 -12.46 -15.10 -4.03
CA SER A 169 -12.10 -14.40 -5.27
C SER A 169 -10.67 -13.87 -5.16
N LEU A 170 -9.90 -14.00 -6.24
CA LEU A 170 -8.51 -13.57 -6.40
C LEU A 170 -8.39 -12.33 -7.29
N ALA A 171 -9.40 -12.04 -8.12
CA ALA A 171 -9.37 -10.94 -9.07
C ALA A 171 -9.12 -9.59 -8.40
N GLY A 172 -8.13 -8.85 -8.90
CA GLY A 172 -7.70 -7.54 -8.42
C GLY A 172 -7.14 -7.53 -6.99
N GLN A 173 -6.83 -8.69 -6.43
CA GLN A 173 -6.08 -8.78 -5.19
C GLN A 173 -4.60 -8.41 -5.42
N SER A 174 -3.93 -7.88 -4.40
CA SER A 174 -2.51 -7.54 -4.50
C SER A 174 -1.66 -8.74 -4.93
N ALA A 175 -0.79 -8.54 -5.92
CA ALA A 175 0.16 -9.55 -6.39
C ALA A 175 1.03 -10.09 -5.25
N ASN A 176 1.55 -9.19 -4.41
CA ASN A 176 2.30 -9.55 -3.20
C ASN A 176 1.49 -10.39 -2.22
N TYR A 177 0.22 -10.05 -2.03
CA TYR A 177 -0.62 -10.80 -1.11
C TYR A 177 -0.84 -12.22 -1.65
N ILE A 178 -1.15 -12.38 -2.94
CA ILE A 178 -1.32 -13.69 -3.57
C ILE A 178 -0.03 -14.50 -3.46
N ALA A 179 1.11 -13.96 -3.91
CA ALA A 179 2.39 -14.65 -3.86
C ALA A 179 2.75 -15.09 -2.42
N LYS A 180 2.57 -14.19 -1.44
CA LYS A 180 2.73 -14.52 -0.01
C LYS A 180 1.80 -15.66 0.41
N GLN A 181 0.51 -15.61 0.06
CA GLN A 181 -0.43 -16.64 0.48
C GLN A 181 -0.10 -18.01 -0.15
N LEU A 182 0.30 -18.05 -1.42
CA LEU A 182 0.73 -19.29 -2.06
C LEU A 182 1.98 -19.86 -1.37
N ALA A 183 2.96 -19.02 -1.05
CA ALA A 183 4.16 -19.42 -0.32
C ALA A 183 3.84 -19.91 1.11
N ASP A 184 2.90 -19.25 1.80
CA ASP A 184 2.45 -19.65 3.13
C ASP A 184 1.71 -21.00 3.11
N PHE A 185 0.91 -21.27 2.06
CA PHE A 185 0.30 -22.59 1.88
C PHE A 185 1.34 -23.66 1.60
N LYS A 186 2.34 -23.36 0.76
CA LYS A 186 3.41 -24.30 0.38
C LYS A 186 4.30 -24.67 1.56
N SER A 187 4.59 -23.71 2.44
CA SER A 187 5.41 -23.91 3.64
C SER A 187 4.65 -24.48 4.83
N GLY A 188 3.30 -24.47 4.80
CA GLY A 188 2.46 -24.86 5.93
C GLY A 188 2.26 -23.76 6.99
N LEU A 189 2.76 -22.54 6.75
CA LEU A 189 2.45 -21.39 7.61
C LEU A 189 0.97 -21.01 7.57
N ARG A 190 0.31 -21.26 6.43
CA ARG A 190 -1.15 -21.22 6.29
C ARG A 190 -1.65 -22.62 5.97
N ASN A 191 -2.31 -23.26 6.92
CA ASN A 191 -2.77 -24.64 6.76
C ASN A 191 -4.10 -24.69 6.02
N ASP A 192 -4.11 -25.31 4.84
CA ASP A 192 -5.31 -25.73 4.12
C ASP A 192 -4.91 -26.92 3.21
N PRO A 193 -5.39 -28.16 3.48
CA PRO A 193 -4.94 -29.35 2.74
C PRO A 193 -5.18 -29.28 1.23
N VAL A 194 -6.26 -28.61 0.81
CA VAL A 194 -6.59 -28.46 -0.62
C VAL A 194 -5.56 -27.54 -1.27
N MET A 195 -5.33 -26.36 -0.70
CA MET A 195 -4.35 -25.42 -1.25
C MET A 195 -2.92 -25.94 -1.15
N ALA A 196 -2.57 -26.66 -0.09
CA ALA A 196 -1.24 -27.28 0.06
C ALA A 196 -0.94 -28.22 -1.12
N GLY A 197 -1.91 -29.04 -1.53
CA GLY A 197 -1.78 -29.88 -2.73
C GLY A 197 -1.63 -29.07 -4.02
N MET A 198 -2.42 -28.00 -4.17
CA MET A 198 -2.41 -27.15 -5.38
C MET A 198 -1.10 -26.38 -5.56
N VAL A 199 -0.44 -25.97 -4.46
CA VAL A 199 0.79 -25.17 -4.51
C VAL A 199 2.07 -26.00 -4.40
N ALA A 200 1.95 -27.31 -4.15
CA ALA A 200 3.09 -28.19 -3.88
C ALA A 200 4.16 -28.13 -4.97
N ALA A 201 3.76 -28.05 -6.24
CA ALA A 201 4.66 -28.01 -7.39
C ALA A 201 5.05 -26.59 -7.87
N LEU A 202 4.46 -25.52 -7.30
CA LEU A 202 4.73 -24.15 -7.74
C LEU A 202 6.14 -23.70 -7.32
N THR A 203 6.86 -23.07 -8.24
CA THR A 203 8.10 -22.33 -7.93
C THR A 203 7.77 -20.95 -7.35
N GLU A 204 8.78 -20.25 -6.83
CA GLU A 204 8.60 -18.84 -6.42
C GLU A 204 8.19 -17.95 -7.60
N GLU A 205 8.80 -18.17 -8.77
CA GLU A 205 8.44 -17.52 -10.03
C GLU A 205 6.96 -17.78 -10.39
N ASP A 206 6.51 -19.04 -10.37
CA ASP A 206 5.11 -19.38 -10.63
C ASP A 206 4.15 -18.61 -9.68
N MET A 207 4.50 -18.50 -8.40
CA MET A 207 3.68 -17.79 -7.41
C MET A 207 3.63 -16.28 -7.66
N ASN A 208 4.74 -15.69 -8.09
CA ASN A 208 4.82 -14.28 -8.46
C ASN A 208 4.04 -14.00 -9.75
N ASP A 209 4.14 -14.87 -10.76
CA ASP A 209 3.43 -14.78 -12.03
C ASP A 209 1.91 -14.90 -11.82
N LEU A 210 1.46 -15.87 -11.01
CA LEU A 210 0.06 -16.01 -10.62
C LEU A 210 -0.44 -14.76 -9.87
N GLY A 211 0.38 -14.21 -8.98
CA GLY A 211 0.09 -12.95 -8.29
C GLY A 211 -0.09 -11.79 -9.27
N ALA A 212 0.83 -11.62 -10.22
CA ALA A 212 0.75 -10.59 -11.25
C ALA A 212 -0.49 -10.74 -12.13
N TYR A 213 -0.80 -11.98 -12.56
CA TYR A 213 -1.97 -12.27 -13.39
C TYR A 213 -3.29 -11.91 -12.70
N PHE A 214 -3.51 -12.37 -11.47
CA PHE A 214 -4.77 -12.11 -10.77
C PHE A 214 -4.92 -10.64 -10.33
N ALA A 215 -3.82 -9.94 -10.06
CA ALA A 215 -3.84 -8.53 -9.66
C ALA A 215 -4.37 -7.59 -10.74
N VAL A 216 -4.23 -7.94 -12.02
CA VAL A 216 -4.75 -7.14 -13.14
C VAL A 216 -6.16 -7.53 -13.58
N GLN A 217 -6.74 -8.59 -12.98
CA GLN A 217 -8.12 -8.96 -13.27
C GLN A 217 -9.09 -7.97 -12.64
N THR A 218 -10.26 -7.82 -13.26
CA THR A 218 -11.30 -6.93 -12.74
C THR A 218 -12.07 -7.64 -11.62
N PRO A 219 -12.07 -7.12 -10.37
CA PRO A 219 -12.89 -7.69 -9.30
C PRO A 219 -14.36 -7.57 -9.61
N LYS A 220 -15.13 -8.61 -9.25
CA LYS A 220 -16.59 -8.50 -9.18
C LYS A 220 -17.01 -7.48 -8.12
N THR A 221 -18.14 -6.82 -8.35
CA THR A 221 -18.78 -5.97 -7.35
C THR A 221 -19.29 -6.82 -6.19
N GLY A 222 -19.26 -6.27 -4.97
CA GLY A 222 -19.87 -6.89 -3.81
C GLY A 222 -21.36 -7.19 -4.01
N THR A 223 -21.78 -8.37 -3.57
CA THR A 223 -23.17 -8.84 -3.65
C THR A 223 -23.79 -9.07 -2.27
N GLY A 224 -23.09 -8.66 -1.20
CA GLY A 224 -23.58 -8.77 0.16
C GLY A 224 -24.80 -7.88 0.41
N GLU A 225 -25.64 -8.28 1.38
CA GLU A 225 -26.83 -7.54 1.81
C GLU A 225 -26.49 -6.18 2.47
N GLY A 226 -25.23 -5.97 2.83
CA GLY A 226 -24.78 -4.85 3.63
C GLY A 226 -25.15 -5.02 5.11
N SER A 227 -24.65 -4.13 5.95
CA SER A 227 -25.06 -4.06 7.36
C SER A 227 -24.75 -2.68 7.92
N THR A 228 -25.73 -2.05 8.57
CA THR A 228 -25.50 -0.80 9.30
C THR A 228 -24.56 -1.01 10.48
N LEU A 229 -24.67 -2.13 11.20
CA LEU A 229 -23.77 -2.44 12.31
C LEU A 229 -22.37 -2.81 11.79
N GLY A 230 -22.29 -3.63 10.74
CA GLY A 230 -21.04 -3.99 10.07
C GLY A 230 -20.30 -2.75 9.56
N GLN A 231 -21.00 -1.80 8.94
CA GLN A 231 -20.44 -0.52 8.50
C GLN A 231 -19.88 0.28 9.67
N LYS A 232 -20.63 0.41 10.77
CA LYS A 232 -20.17 1.12 11.98
C LYS A 232 -18.89 0.50 12.54
N LEU A 233 -18.84 -0.82 12.65
CA LEU A 233 -17.64 -1.54 13.10
C LEU A 233 -16.47 -1.40 12.10
N TYR A 234 -16.76 -1.40 10.81
CA TYR A 234 -15.75 -1.24 9.76
C TYR A 234 -15.02 0.10 9.85
N PHE A 235 -15.77 1.19 10.01
CA PHE A 235 -15.22 2.55 10.05
C PHE A 235 -14.80 3.00 11.44
N GLY A 236 -15.51 2.58 12.48
CA GLY A 236 -15.29 3.04 13.85
C GLY A 236 -14.58 2.05 14.76
N GLY A 237 -14.50 0.77 14.38
CA GLY A 237 -14.09 -0.28 15.29
C GLY A 237 -15.03 -0.35 16.50
N GLU A 238 -14.47 -0.71 17.65
CA GLU A 238 -15.15 -0.63 18.95
C GLU A 238 -14.12 -0.30 20.05
N PRO A 239 -13.93 0.99 20.37
CA PRO A 239 -12.90 1.44 21.32
C PRO A 239 -13.04 0.85 22.72
N SER A 240 -14.27 0.66 23.21
CA SER A 240 -14.55 0.05 24.52
C SER A 240 -13.99 -1.37 24.66
N ARG A 241 -13.79 -2.07 23.54
CA ARG A 241 -13.24 -3.43 23.49
C ARG A 241 -11.88 -3.48 22.80
N ASN A 242 -11.26 -2.31 22.57
CA ASN A 242 -9.99 -2.16 21.86
C ASN A 242 -9.98 -2.85 20.49
N ILE A 243 -11.09 -2.75 19.75
CA ILE A 243 -11.20 -3.22 18.37
C ILE A 243 -10.89 -2.04 17.46
N THR A 244 -9.77 -2.12 16.73
CA THR A 244 -9.40 -1.12 15.73
C THR A 244 -10.35 -1.18 14.53
N ALA A 245 -10.65 -0.02 13.95
CA ALA A 245 -11.45 0.06 12.74
C ALA A 245 -10.77 -0.65 11.56
N CYS A 246 -11.53 -1.48 10.83
CA CYS A 246 -11.03 -2.23 9.68
C CYS A 246 -10.56 -1.32 8.54
N VAL A 247 -11.22 -0.17 8.37
CA VAL A 247 -10.91 0.84 7.35
C VAL A 247 -9.46 1.33 7.41
N ALA A 248 -8.83 1.31 8.60
CA ALA A 248 -7.48 1.81 8.80
C ALA A 248 -6.43 1.04 7.97
N CYS A 249 -6.69 -0.24 7.67
CA CYS A 249 -5.79 -1.09 6.90
C CYS A 249 -6.41 -1.54 5.57
N HIS A 250 -7.74 -1.75 5.54
CA HIS A 250 -8.43 -2.25 4.35
C HIS A 250 -9.01 -1.13 3.46
N GLY A 251 -8.96 0.12 3.90
CA GLY A 251 -9.36 1.31 3.13
C GLY A 251 -10.87 1.53 3.02
N VAL A 252 -11.29 2.75 2.67
CA VAL A 252 -12.72 3.16 2.66
C VAL A 252 -13.61 2.26 1.79
N LYS A 253 -13.06 1.76 0.68
CA LYS A 253 -13.76 0.87 -0.26
C LYS A 253 -13.27 -0.58 -0.19
N GLY A 254 -12.63 -1.00 0.89
CA GLY A 254 -12.15 -2.37 1.05
C GLY A 254 -11.08 -2.80 0.04
N LYS A 255 -10.38 -1.86 -0.62
CA LYS A 255 -9.35 -2.16 -1.64
C LYS A 255 -8.01 -2.61 -1.06
N GLY A 256 -7.84 -2.56 0.26
CA GLY A 256 -6.57 -2.85 0.91
C GLY A 256 -5.52 -1.77 0.68
N MET A 257 -4.29 -2.06 1.10
CA MET A 257 -3.10 -1.25 0.89
C MET A 257 -1.99 -2.20 0.43
N ALA A 258 -1.87 -2.39 -0.88
CA ALA A 258 -1.01 -3.43 -1.46
C ALA A 258 0.46 -3.30 -1.02
N GLN A 259 0.98 -2.08 -0.94
CA GLN A 259 2.34 -1.76 -0.52
C GLN A 259 2.60 -2.08 0.96
N ALA A 260 1.57 -2.02 1.80
CA ALA A 260 1.65 -2.38 3.21
C ALA A 260 1.30 -3.85 3.48
N GLY A 261 0.97 -4.63 2.44
CA GLY A 261 0.57 -6.03 2.56
C GLY A 261 -0.85 -6.24 3.07
N PHE A 262 -1.68 -5.19 3.16
CA PHE A 262 -3.09 -5.34 3.56
C PHE A 262 -3.95 -5.72 2.35
N PRO A 263 -4.67 -6.85 2.41
CA PRO A 263 -5.41 -7.34 1.25
C PRO A 263 -6.66 -6.54 0.96
N ALA A 264 -7.08 -6.57 -0.30
CA ALA A 264 -8.43 -6.23 -0.71
C ALA A 264 -9.42 -7.24 -0.10
N ILE A 265 -10.54 -6.73 0.39
CA ILE A 265 -11.64 -7.49 1.00
C ILE A 265 -13.00 -7.16 0.38
N ALA A 266 -13.09 -6.07 -0.40
CA ALA A 266 -14.26 -5.75 -1.21
C ALA A 266 -14.50 -6.81 -2.30
N GLY A 267 -15.76 -7.02 -2.67
CA GLY A 267 -16.16 -8.06 -3.62
C GLY A 267 -15.92 -9.50 -3.15
N GLN A 268 -15.45 -9.71 -1.92
CA GLN A 268 -15.11 -11.03 -1.42
C GLN A 268 -16.35 -11.77 -0.88
N ASN A 269 -16.34 -13.10 -0.99
CA ASN A 269 -17.44 -13.92 -0.54
C ASN A 269 -17.60 -13.90 0.98
N ALA A 270 -18.82 -13.68 1.47
CA ALA A 270 -19.14 -13.53 2.89
C ALA A 270 -18.75 -14.78 3.71
N GLU A 271 -18.99 -15.99 3.17
CA GLU A 271 -18.64 -17.25 3.84
C GLU A 271 -17.12 -17.41 3.97
N TYR A 272 -16.36 -17.08 2.91
CA TYR A 272 -14.90 -17.05 2.99
C TYR A 272 -14.41 -16.03 4.03
N LEU A 273 -14.94 -14.80 4.04
CA LEU A 273 -14.57 -13.77 5.01
C LEU A 273 -14.87 -14.21 6.44
N LYS A 274 -16.03 -14.85 6.66
CA LYS A 274 -16.42 -15.41 7.96
C LYS A 274 -15.39 -16.46 8.40
N LYS A 275 -15.07 -17.43 7.53
CA LYS A 275 -14.02 -18.43 7.79
C LYS A 275 -12.67 -17.77 8.12
N GLN A 276 -12.29 -16.70 7.44
CA GLN A 276 -11.00 -16.04 7.73
C GLN A 276 -11.01 -15.36 9.10
N LEU A 277 -12.06 -14.61 9.43
CA LEU A 277 -12.17 -13.97 10.74
C LEU A 277 -12.22 -14.99 11.87
N THR A 278 -12.95 -16.10 11.70
CA THR A 278 -13.02 -17.16 12.72
C THR A 278 -11.68 -17.88 12.90
N THR A 279 -10.97 -18.19 11.81
CA THR A 279 -9.66 -18.88 11.88
C THR A 279 -8.53 -17.98 12.41
N PHE A 280 -8.61 -16.66 12.22
CA PHE A 280 -7.75 -15.74 12.95
C PHE A 280 -8.11 -15.68 14.43
N ARG A 281 -9.40 -15.67 14.77
CA ARG A 281 -9.88 -15.61 16.16
C ARG A 281 -9.47 -16.83 16.97
N ASP A 282 -9.57 -18.03 16.39
CA ASP A 282 -9.19 -19.29 17.07
C ASP A 282 -7.69 -19.61 16.96
N GLY A 283 -6.95 -18.85 16.15
CA GLY A 283 -5.51 -19.00 15.95
C GLY A 283 -5.08 -20.09 14.97
N SER A 284 -6.02 -20.85 14.38
CA SER A 284 -5.73 -21.86 13.36
C SER A 284 -5.14 -21.25 12.08
N ARG A 285 -5.41 -19.97 11.81
CA ARG A 285 -4.68 -19.15 10.83
C ARG A 285 -3.76 -18.16 11.54
N GLY A 286 -2.46 -18.39 11.46
CA GLY A 286 -1.43 -17.60 12.15
C GLY A 286 -0.39 -16.92 11.23
N ASN A 287 -0.65 -16.85 9.92
CA ASN A 287 0.29 -16.33 8.92
C ASN A 287 0.24 -14.79 8.77
N ASP A 288 -0.29 -14.08 9.77
CA ASP A 288 -0.44 -12.63 9.78
C ASP A 288 0.78 -11.90 10.36
N ASN A 289 1.17 -10.79 9.71
CA ASN A 289 2.30 -9.99 10.16
C ASN A 289 2.00 -9.40 11.54
N ASN A 290 2.92 -9.58 12.49
CA ASN A 290 2.82 -9.06 13.86
C ASN A 290 1.49 -9.42 14.57
N GLN A 291 0.86 -10.54 14.19
CA GLN A 291 -0.40 -11.01 14.77
C GLN A 291 -1.55 -10.00 14.66
N ILE A 292 -1.50 -9.08 13.69
CA ILE A 292 -2.47 -7.97 13.57
C ILE A 292 -3.90 -8.51 13.49
N MET A 293 -4.17 -9.48 12.62
CA MET A 293 -5.52 -9.99 12.41
C MET A 293 -5.98 -10.85 13.57
N ARG A 294 -5.10 -11.64 14.19
CA ARG A 294 -5.44 -12.42 15.39
C ARG A 294 -5.77 -11.51 16.58
N ASN A 295 -5.00 -10.44 16.79
CA ASN A 295 -5.22 -9.46 17.88
C ASN A 295 -6.51 -8.65 17.72
N ILE A 296 -7.02 -8.52 16.49
CA ILE A 296 -8.32 -7.90 16.20
C ILE A 296 -9.43 -8.95 16.33
N ALA A 297 -9.28 -10.10 15.67
CA ALA A 297 -10.31 -11.12 15.56
C ALA A 297 -10.66 -11.78 16.91
N ILE A 298 -9.69 -11.92 17.82
CA ILE A 298 -9.93 -12.44 19.18
C ILE A 298 -10.97 -11.65 19.99
N LYS A 299 -11.16 -10.38 19.63
CA LYS A 299 -12.13 -9.49 20.29
C LYS A 299 -13.50 -9.48 19.63
N LEU A 300 -13.66 -10.08 18.44
CA LEU A 300 -14.93 -10.07 17.73
C LEU A 300 -15.86 -11.18 18.23
N SER A 301 -17.11 -10.82 18.58
CA SER A 301 -18.16 -11.80 18.82
C SER A 301 -18.68 -12.40 17.50
N ASP A 302 -19.38 -13.53 17.57
CA ASP A 302 -19.99 -14.16 16.39
C ASP A 302 -20.94 -13.21 15.65
N ALA A 303 -21.81 -12.51 16.39
CA ALA A 303 -22.72 -11.53 15.83
C ALA A 303 -21.96 -10.39 15.12
N GLN A 304 -20.83 -9.94 15.68
CA GLN A 304 -20.02 -8.90 15.03
C GLN A 304 -19.34 -9.40 13.76
N ILE A 305 -18.82 -10.63 13.76
CA ILE A 305 -18.28 -11.24 12.55
C ILE A 305 -19.38 -11.32 11.48
N ASP A 306 -20.57 -11.80 11.84
CA ASP A 306 -21.70 -11.92 10.90
C ASP A 306 -22.09 -10.57 10.28
N GLU A 307 -22.17 -9.51 11.09
CA GLU A 307 -22.49 -8.17 10.59
C GLU A 307 -21.34 -7.55 9.77
N LEU A 308 -20.09 -7.76 10.17
CA LEU A 308 -18.91 -7.32 9.42
C LEU A 308 -18.86 -7.96 8.03
N VAL A 309 -19.08 -9.28 7.92
CA VAL A 309 -18.98 -9.96 6.62
C VAL A 309 -20.12 -9.59 5.68
N LYS A 310 -21.32 -9.30 6.19
CA LYS A 310 -22.43 -8.75 5.38
C LYS A 310 -22.05 -7.41 4.75
N TYR A 311 -21.41 -6.53 5.51
CA TYR A 311 -20.93 -5.24 5.02
C TYR A 311 -19.72 -5.38 4.09
N MET A 312 -18.70 -6.12 4.48
CA MET A 312 -17.46 -6.27 3.69
C MET A 312 -17.73 -6.91 2.32
N SER A 313 -18.64 -7.88 2.25
CA SER A 313 -19.03 -8.52 0.99
C SER A 313 -19.97 -7.68 0.13
N SER A 314 -20.52 -6.58 0.64
CA SER A 314 -21.30 -5.61 -0.14
C SER A 314 -20.46 -4.49 -0.74
N LEU A 315 -19.17 -4.41 -0.40
CA LEU A 315 -18.22 -3.41 -0.92
C LEU A 315 -17.77 -3.69 -2.34
#